data_AF-A0A926BGH1-F1
#
_entry.id   AF-A0A926BGH1-F1
#
_cell.length_a   1.000
_cell.length_b   1.000
_cell.length_c   1.000
_cell.angle_alpha   90.00
_cell.angle_beta   90.00
_cell.angle_gamma   90.00
#
_symmetry.space_group_name_H-M   'P 1'
#
loop_
_entity.id
_entity.type
_entity.pdbx_description
1 polymer ?
#
loop_
_entity_poly.entity_id
_entity_poly.type
_entity_poly.pdbx_seq_one_letter_code
_entity_poly.pdbx_strand_id
1 'polypeptide(L)'
;MSGDDGKVVFNTGEIYERGLSDPTSLSSDERLLYLVQEIEVYSMMEGWHGFFRSPVRMPYYNEMKTGLEMINANASLAVLTAYEREVTGLGFAMTSDGIDDMVSSDVFGDLDPPCDYTDDWSRHSDEIWELVRGYLAKKDIILRLHFSANA
;
A
#
# COMPACT_ATOMS: atom_id res chain seq x y z
N MET A 1 -0.90 -29.18 19.87
CA MET A 1 -0.51 -27.90 19.26
C MET A 1 0.91 -28.11 18.76
N SER A 2 1.06 -28.49 17.49
CA SER A 2 2.37 -28.75 16.89
C SER A 2 2.56 -27.84 15.69
N GLY A 3 3.73 -27.21 15.62
CA GLY A 3 4.30 -26.75 14.36
C GLY A 3 4.42 -25.25 14.19
N ASP A 4 5.23 -24.61 15.03
CA ASP A 4 6.01 -23.44 14.62
C ASP A 4 7.37 -23.60 15.31
N ASP A 5 8.35 -24.16 14.59
CA ASP A 5 9.68 -24.52 15.07
C ASP A 5 10.56 -23.27 15.34
N GLY A 6 10.11 -22.37 16.23
CA GLY A 6 10.82 -21.13 16.57
C GLY A 6 10.86 -20.09 15.44
N LYS A 7 10.08 -20.26 14.37
CA LYS A 7 9.99 -19.31 13.26
C LYS A 7 9.18 -18.07 13.64
N VAL A 8 9.59 -16.92 13.12
CA VAL A 8 8.85 -15.67 13.26
C VAL A 8 7.60 -15.75 12.38
N VAL A 9 6.45 -15.43 12.94
CA VAL A 9 5.15 -15.45 12.24
C VAL A 9 4.65 -14.02 12.12
N PHE A 10 4.38 -13.60 10.88
CA PHE A 10 3.71 -12.34 10.58
C PHE A 10 2.24 -12.63 10.28
N ASN A 11 1.35 -12.11 11.14
CA ASN A 11 -0.10 -12.17 10.94
C ASN A 11 -0.56 -10.82 10.37
N THR A 12 -1.10 -10.80 9.15
CA THR A 12 -1.49 -9.53 8.51
C THR A 12 -2.59 -8.79 9.26
N GLY A 13 -3.50 -9.50 9.93
CA GLY A 13 -4.55 -8.87 10.74
C GLY A 13 -3.97 -8.11 11.94
N GLU A 14 -3.10 -8.77 12.72
CA GLU A 14 -2.44 -8.16 13.88
C GLU A 14 -1.51 -7.00 13.48
N ILE A 15 -0.78 -7.16 12.37
CA ILE A 15 0.09 -6.11 11.83
C ILE A 15 -0.74 -4.92 11.37
N TYR A 16 -1.86 -5.17 10.69
CA TYR A 16 -2.76 -4.12 10.22
C TYR A 16 -3.38 -3.34 11.40
N GLU A 17 -3.89 -4.03 12.43
CA GLU A 17 -4.43 -3.39 13.64
C GLU A 17 -3.38 -2.53 14.38
N ARG A 18 -2.15 -3.03 14.49
CA ARG A 18 -1.03 -2.26 15.06
C ARG A 18 -0.70 -1.06 14.20
N GLY A 19 -0.67 -1.22 12.88
CA GLY A 19 -0.40 -0.14 11.92
C GLY A 19 -1.47 0.96 11.96
N LEU A 20 -2.74 0.61 12.09
CA LEU A 20 -3.83 1.58 12.27
C LEU A 20 -3.66 2.42 13.55
N SER A 21 -3.10 1.83 14.60
CA SER A 21 -2.89 2.51 15.88
C SER A 21 -1.62 3.36 15.90
N ASP A 22 -0.50 2.79 15.44
CA ASP A 22 0.82 3.41 15.39
C ASP A 22 1.72 2.70 14.36
N PRO A 23 1.86 3.27 13.14
CA PRO A 23 2.76 2.72 12.13
C PRO A 23 4.24 2.71 12.52
N THR A 24 4.66 3.53 13.50
CA THR A 24 6.05 3.56 13.97
C THR A 24 6.40 2.31 14.79
N SER A 25 5.38 1.63 15.34
CA SER A 25 5.53 0.37 16.08
C SER A 25 5.87 -0.83 15.20
N LEU A 26 5.80 -0.67 13.87
CA LEU A 26 6.04 -1.71 12.88
C LEU A 26 7.47 -1.63 12.33
N SER A 27 8.11 -2.79 12.19
CA SER A 27 9.34 -2.93 11.40
C SER A 27 9.10 -2.59 9.93
N SER A 28 10.16 -2.42 9.13
CA SER A 28 10.00 -2.12 7.70
C SER A 28 9.29 -3.23 6.92
N ASP A 29 9.54 -4.49 7.27
CA ASP A 29 8.84 -5.63 6.65
C ASP A 29 7.35 -5.64 7.04
N GLU A 30 7.01 -5.34 8.30
CA GLU A 30 5.62 -5.19 8.75
C GLU A 30 4.94 -3.98 8.10
N ARG A 31 5.65 -2.86 7.93
CA ARG A 31 5.12 -1.67 7.26
C ARG A 31 4.82 -1.92 5.79
N LEU A 32 5.62 -2.72 5.09
CA LEU A 32 5.30 -3.14 3.73
C LEU A 32 3.93 -3.85 3.69
N LEU A 33 3.70 -4.80 4.59
CA LEU A 33 2.41 -5.51 4.68
C LEU A 33 1.26 -4.56 4.99
N TYR A 34 1.45 -3.71 6.00
CA TYR A 34 0.46 -2.72 6.42
C TYR A 34 0.10 -1.77 5.27
N LEU A 35 1.08 -1.20 4.57
CA LEU A 35 0.85 -0.20 3.53
C LEU A 35 0.26 -0.80 2.24
N VAL A 36 0.66 -2.01 1.85
CA VAL A 36 0.03 -2.75 0.74
C VAL A 36 -1.43 -3.04 1.05
N GLN A 37 -1.74 -3.51 2.26
CA GLN A 37 -3.12 -3.75 2.66
C GLN A 37 -3.91 -2.43 2.76
N GLU A 38 -3.30 -1.35 3.23
CA GLU A 38 -3.96 -0.05 3.36
C GLU A 38 -4.36 0.56 2.03
N ILE A 39 -3.47 0.53 1.03
CA ILE A 39 -3.81 1.09 -0.28
C ILE A 39 -4.94 0.28 -0.94
N GLU A 40 -4.99 -1.03 -0.73
CA GLU A 40 -6.11 -1.88 -1.17
C GLU A 40 -7.41 -1.50 -0.45
N VAL A 41 -7.39 -1.33 0.88
CA VAL A 41 -8.59 -0.98 1.66
C VAL A 41 -9.10 0.42 1.30
N TYR A 42 -8.24 1.43 1.30
CA TYR A 42 -8.67 2.80 1.01
C TYR A 42 -9.09 2.99 -0.44
N SER A 43 -8.41 2.35 -1.40
CA SER A 43 -8.82 2.45 -2.81
C SER A 43 -10.25 1.95 -3.02
N MET A 44 -10.68 0.91 -2.27
CA MET A 44 -12.05 0.40 -2.32
C MET A 44 -13.06 1.23 -1.51
N MET A 45 -12.64 1.84 -0.40
CA MET A 45 -13.56 2.53 0.54
C MET A 45 -13.70 4.04 0.28
N GLU A 46 -12.59 4.71 0.05
CA GLU A 46 -12.49 6.17 -0.05
C GLU A 46 -11.96 6.64 -1.42
N GLY A 47 -11.75 5.69 -2.34
CA GLY A 47 -11.13 5.92 -3.63
C GLY A 47 -9.60 6.01 -3.54
N TRP A 48 -8.95 5.93 -4.71
CA TRP A 48 -7.49 5.88 -4.85
C TRP A 48 -6.73 6.92 -4.01
N HIS A 49 -7.22 8.17 -3.99
CA HIS A 49 -6.57 9.27 -3.29
C HIS A 49 -6.61 9.16 -1.76
N GLY A 50 -7.56 8.41 -1.18
CA GLY A 50 -7.75 8.30 0.26
C GLY A 50 -6.51 7.77 0.99
N PHE A 51 -5.76 6.87 0.35
CA PHE A 51 -4.48 6.40 0.87
C PHE A 51 -3.48 7.57 1.03
N PHE A 52 -3.32 8.39 -0.02
CA PHE A 52 -2.27 9.41 -0.13
C PHE A 52 -2.58 10.71 0.61
N ARG A 53 -3.87 10.99 0.89
CA ARG A 53 -4.32 12.16 1.68
C ARG A 53 -4.06 12.03 3.17
N SER A 54 -3.57 10.88 3.64
CA SER A 54 -3.33 10.67 5.06
C SER A 54 -1.94 11.13 5.48
N PRO A 55 -1.84 12.06 6.44
CA PRO A 55 -0.56 12.50 7.00
C PRO A 55 0.11 11.39 7.82
N VAL A 56 -0.62 10.32 8.17
CA VAL A 56 -0.09 9.17 8.91
C VAL A 56 0.59 8.17 7.97
N ARG A 57 0.05 7.96 6.76
CA ARG A 57 0.56 6.96 5.80
C ARG A 57 1.59 7.53 4.84
N MET A 58 1.35 8.75 4.35
CA MET A 58 2.19 9.37 3.32
C MET A 58 3.69 9.45 3.69
N PRO A 59 4.10 9.65 4.96
CA PRO A 59 5.51 9.60 5.34
C PRO A 59 6.21 8.27 5.02
N TYR A 60 5.46 7.16 4.95
CA TYR A 60 5.99 5.83 4.66
C TYR A 60 5.81 5.41 3.19
N TYR A 61 5.26 6.28 2.35
CA TYR A 61 5.02 5.96 0.95
C TYR A 61 6.30 5.58 0.20
N ASN A 62 7.40 6.30 0.41
CA ASN A 62 8.69 5.95 -0.19
C ASN A 62 9.27 4.63 0.36
N GLU A 63 8.98 4.31 1.61
CA GLU A 63 9.38 3.03 2.22
C GLU A 63 8.59 1.87 1.60
N MET A 64 7.29 2.05 1.35
CA MET A 64 6.47 1.09 0.60
C MET A 64 7.04 0.86 -0.80
N LYS A 65 7.35 1.92 -1.56
CA LYS A 65 7.97 1.80 -2.88
C LYS A 65 9.28 1.02 -2.83
N THR A 66 10.13 1.32 -1.85
CA THR A 66 11.40 0.59 -1.64
C THR A 66 11.13 -0.90 -1.37
N GLY A 67 10.13 -1.22 -0.53
CA GLY A 67 9.73 -2.60 -0.28
C GLY A 67 9.22 -3.31 -1.55
N LEU A 68 8.40 -2.64 -2.37
CA LEU A 68 7.93 -3.16 -3.65
C LEU A 68 9.09 -3.41 -4.63
N GLU A 69 10.10 -2.54 -4.66
CA GLU A 69 11.32 -2.73 -5.45
C GLU A 69 12.10 -3.96 -4.98
N MET A 70 12.27 -4.14 -3.66
CA MET A 70 12.98 -5.29 -3.09
C MET A 70 12.34 -6.64 -3.45
N ILE A 71 11.01 -6.66 -3.61
CA ILE A 71 10.28 -7.87 -4.01
C ILE A 71 10.09 -7.98 -5.52
N ASN A 72 10.60 -7.03 -6.31
CA ASN A 72 10.46 -6.93 -7.77
C ASN A 72 8.99 -6.80 -8.25
N ALA A 73 8.13 -6.12 -7.49
CA ALA A 73 6.74 -5.82 -7.87
C ALA A 73 6.67 -4.70 -8.92
N ASN A 74 7.27 -4.93 -10.09
CA ASN A 74 7.47 -3.92 -11.14
C ASN A 74 6.15 -3.38 -11.70
N ALA A 75 5.12 -4.23 -11.81
CA ALA A 75 3.81 -3.81 -12.32
C ALA A 75 3.13 -2.82 -11.36
N SER A 76 3.10 -3.12 -10.07
CA SER A 76 2.56 -2.25 -9.03
C SER A 76 3.35 -0.95 -8.89
N LEU A 77 4.68 -1.01 -9.02
CA LEU A 77 5.54 0.18 -9.07
C LEU A 77 5.22 1.07 -10.28
N ALA A 78 4.88 0.47 -11.43
CA ALA A 78 4.49 1.23 -12.61
C ALA A 78 3.17 1.99 -12.39
N VAL A 79 2.20 1.40 -11.69
CA VAL A 79 0.95 2.07 -11.29
C VAL A 79 1.24 3.29 -10.42
N LEU A 80 2.03 3.11 -9.36
CA LEU A 80 2.43 4.21 -8.46
C LEU A 80 3.20 5.32 -9.20
N THR A 81 4.11 4.94 -10.10
CA THR A 81 4.90 5.88 -10.91
C THR A 81 4.02 6.65 -11.90
N ALA A 82 3.02 6.00 -12.50
CA ALA A 82 2.07 6.64 -13.39
C ALA A 82 1.25 7.70 -12.64
N TYR A 83 0.74 7.33 -11.46
CA TYR A 83 0.02 8.25 -10.57
C TYR A 83 0.89 9.45 -10.16
N GLU A 84 2.12 9.22 -9.70
CA GLU A 84 3.06 10.31 -9.34
C GLU A 84 3.29 11.28 -10.51
N ARG A 85 3.50 10.74 -11.71
CA ARG A 85 3.73 11.55 -12.91
C ARG A 85 2.50 12.39 -13.27
N GLU A 86 1.30 11.85 -13.08
CA GLU A 86 0.06 12.57 -13.37
C GLU A 86 -0.18 13.70 -12.36
N VAL A 87 -0.09 13.40 -11.06
CA VAL A 87 -0.20 14.41 -9.98
C VAL A 87 0.81 15.56 -10.20
N THR A 88 2.07 15.22 -10.44
CA THR A 88 3.12 16.23 -10.66
C THR A 88 2.96 16.95 -11.99
N GLY A 89 2.46 16.28 -13.03
CA GLY A 89 2.13 16.86 -14.32
C GLY A 89 0.99 17.89 -14.24
N LEU A 90 0.08 17.71 -13.28
CA LEU A 90 -0.99 18.66 -12.94
C LEU A 90 -0.49 19.83 -12.05
N GLY A 91 0.78 19.79 -11.62
CA GLY A 91 1.40 20.85 -10.82
C GLY A 91 1.30 20.67 -9.31
N PHE A 92 0.80 19.52 -8.84
CA PHE A 92 0.66 19.23 -7.41
C PHE A 92 1.87 18.45 -6.88
N ALA A 93 2.15 18.61 -5.59
CA ALA A 93 3.21 17.88 -4.92
C ALA A 93 2.75 16.48 -4.51
N MET A 94 3.65 15.49 -4.59
CA MET A 94 3.44 14.16 -4.00
C MET A 94 3.65 14.19 -2.48
N THR A 95 2.78 14.91 -1.78
CA THR A 95 2.68 15.02 -0.33
C THR A 95 1.22 14.93 0.09
N SER A 96 0.93 14.65 1.36
CA SER A 96 -0.45 14.57 1.87
C SER A 96 -1.23 15.85 1.53
N ASP A 97 -0.66 17.00 1.84
CA ASP A 97 -1.25 18.32 1.55
C ASP A 97 -1.38 18.56 0.04
N GLY A 98 -0.38 18.17 -0.77
CA GLY A 98 -0.43 18.33 -2.22
C GLY A 98 -1.53 17.50 -2.89
N ILE A 99 -1.81 16.29 -2.38
CA ILE A 99 -2.94 15.49 -2.84
C ILE A 99 -4.27 16.08 -2.35
N ASP A 100 -4.32 16.62 -1.12
CA ASP A 100 -5.53 17.28 -0.61
C ASP A 100 -5.86 18.54 -1.43
N ASP A 101 -4.85 19.35 -1.77
CA ASP A 101 -4.96 20.50 -2.66
C ASP A 101 -5.44 20.08 -4.05
N MET A 102 -4.93 18.97 -4.60
CA MET A 102 -5.36 18.45 -5.89
C MET A 102 -6.84 18.04 -5.87
N VAL A 103 -7.25 17.26 -4.88
CA VAL A 103 -8.62 16.75 -4.77
C VAL A 103 -9.63 17.87 -4.48
N SER A 104 -9.21 18.91 -3.77
CA SER A 104 -10.05 20.08 -3.48
C SER A 104 -9.99 21.18 -4.55
N SER A 105 -9.15 21.01 -5.58
CA SER A 105 -8.94 22.01 -6.62
C SER A 105 -10.16 22.18 -7.52
N ASP A 106 -10.50 23.42 -7.81
CA ASP A 106 -11.51 23.80 -8.81
C ASP A 106 -11.03 23.61 -10.26
N VAL A 107 -9.76 23.25 -10.47
CA VAL A 107 -9.18 22.93 -11.79
C VAL A 107 -9.98 21.85 -12.53
N PHE A 108 -10.66 20.97 -11.78
CA PHE A 108 -11.47 19.89 -12.33
C PHE A 108 -12.96 20.23 -12.43
N GLY A 109 -13.42 21.35 -11.88
CA GLY A 109 -14.82 21.76 -11.90
C GLY A 109 -15.74 20.75 -11.21
N ASP A 110 -16.80 20.30 -11.91
CA ASP A 110 -17.71 19.24 -11.45
C ASP A 110 -17.19 17.82 -11.75
N LEU A 111 -15.98 17.68 -12.31
CA LEU A 111 -15.38 16.38 -12.60
C LEU A 111 -14.60 15.88 -11.38
N ASP A 112 -14.67 14.57 -11.14
CA ASP A 112 -13.74 13.92 -10.22
C ASP A 112 -12.30 14.15 -10.71
N PRO A 113 -11.34 14.32 -9.79
CA PRO A 113 -9.93 14.44 -10.16
C PRO A 113 -9.54 13.25 -11.06
N PRO A 114 -8.99 13.49 -12.26
CA PRO A 114 -8.54 12.42 -13.13
C PRO A 114 -7.32 11.78 -12.45
N CYS A 115 -7.45 10.56 -11.92
CA CYS A 115 -6.34 9.74 -11.38
C CYS A 115 -6.85 8.48 -10.62
N ASP A 116 -7.98 7.86 -10.99
CA ASP A 116 -8.37 6.62 -10.30
C ASP A 116 -7.59 5.42 -10.83
N TYR A 117 -6.58 4.99 -10.06
CA TYR A 117 -5.75 3.82 -10.37
C TYR A 117 -6.17 2.57 -9.55
N THR A 118 -7.34 2.59 -8.91
CA THR A 118 -7.84 1.47 -8.09
C THR A 118 -7.88 0.16 -8.87
N ASP A 119 -8.43 0.17 -10.08
CA ASP A 119 -8.51 -1.01 -10.94
C ASP A 119 -7.13 -1.49 -11.40
N ASP A 120 -6.25 -0.55 -11.76
CA ASP A 120 -4.90 -0.88 -12.21
C ASP A 120 -4.08 -1.51 -11.09
N TRP A 121 -4.17 -0.98 -9.87
CA TRP A 121 -3.55 -1.57 -8.69
C TRP A 121 -4.13 -2.95 -8.37
N SER A 122 -5.46 -3.07 -8.35
CA SER A 122 -6.15 -4.31 -7.96
C SER A 122 -5.83 -5.49 -8.88
N ARG A 123 -5.54 -5.25 -10.17
CA ARG A 123 -5.09 -6.30 -11.10
C ARG A 123 -3.75 -6.94 -10.70
N HIS A 124 -2.97 -6.29 -9.84
CA HIS A 124 -1.66 -6.76 -9.39
C HIS A 124 -1.66 -7.21 -7.92
N SER A 125 -2.79 -7.13 -7.21
CA SER A 125 -2.87 -7.46 -5.77
C SER A 125 -2.36 -8.88 -5.46
N ASP A 126 -2.89 -9.89 -6.17
CA ASP A 126 -2.48 -11.30 -5.96
C ASP A 126 -0.97 -11.51 -6.20
N GLU A 127 -0.42 -10.86 -7.23
CA GLU A 127 1.00 -10.92 -7.54
C GLU A 127 1.84 -10.30 -6.42
N ILE A 128 1.44 -9.14 -5.89
CA ILE A 128 2.12 -8.49 -4.76
C ILE A 128 2.20 -9.44 -3.57
N TRP A 129 1.07 -10.04 -3.18
CA TRP A 129 1.01 -10.91 -2.00
C TRP A 129 1.86 -12.18 -2.16
N GLU A 130 1.93 -12.74 -3.36
CA GLU A 130 2.82 -13.87 -3.64
C GLU A 130 4.32 -13.47 -3.64
N LEU A 131 4.66 -12.30 -4.16
CA LEU A 131 6.03 -11.76 -4.08
C LEU A 131 6.45 -11.47 -2.64
N VAL A 132 5.57 -10.87 -1.85
CA VAL A 132 5.75 -10.64 -0.41
C VAL A 132 5.97 -11.96 0.33
N ARG A 133 5.15 -12.98 0.06
CA ARG A 133 5.31 -14.31 0.66
C ARG A 133 6.68 -14.90 0.34
N GLY A 134 7.11 -14.82 -0.92
CA GLY A 134 8.42 -15.30 -1.35
C GLY A 134 9.58 -14.54 -0.71
N TYR A 135 9.43 -13.23 -0.52
CA TYR A 135 10.40 -12.37 0.15
C TYR A 135 10.57 -12.72 1.64
N LEU A 136 9.46 -12.85 2.38
CA LEU A 136 9.47 -13.20 3.80
C LEU A 136 9.97 -14.62 4.04
N ALA A 137 9.65 -15.57 3.15
CA ALA A 137 10.15 -16.93 3.22
C ALA A 137 11.69 -17.00 3.14
N LYS A 138 12.33 -16.13 2.35
CA LYS A 138 13.81 -16.03 2.28
C LYS A 138 14.44 -15.52 3.59
N LYS A 139 13.63 -14.92 4.47
CA LYS A 139 14.02 -14.44 5.80
C LYS A 139 13.60 -15.39 6.93
N ASP A 140 13.15 -16.60 6.60
CA ASP A 140 12.56 -17.57 7.54
C ASP A 140 11.32 -17.05 8.31
N ILE A 141 10.60 -16.08 7.72
CA ILE A 141 9.35 -15.53 8.26
C ILE A 141 8.16 -16.20 7.59
N ILE A 142 7.20 -16.67 8.40
CA ILE A 142 5.93 -17.24 7.92
C ILE A 142 4.87 -16.14 7.84
N LEU A 143 4.28 -15.94 6.66
CA LEU A 143 3.16 -15.02 6.47
C LEU A 143 1.80 -15.75 6.65
N ARG A 144 0.96 -15.27 7.57
CA ARG A 144 -0.44 -15.66 7.76
C ARG A 144 -1.34 -14.52 7.32
N LEU A 145 -2.11 -14.75 6.26
CA LEU A 145 -3.09 -13.79 5.75
C LEU A 145 -4.38 -13.88 6.58
N HIS A 146 -4.88 -12.74 7.07
CA HIS A 146 -6.13 -12.67 7.84
C HIS A 146 -7.39 -12.62 6.97
N PHE A 147 -7.26 -12.57 5.64
CA PHE A 147 -8.37 -12.71 4.72
C PHE A 147 -8.21 -13.95 3.84
N SER A 148 -9.02 -14.97 4.13
CA SER A 148 -9.42 -15.94 3.11
C SER A 148 -10.59 -15.36 2.34
N ALA A 149 -10.38 -15.03 1.07
CA ALA A 149 -11.48 -14.88 0.12
C ALA A 149 -11.25 -15.87 -1.04
N ASN A 150 -11.94 -17.01 -0.91
CA ASN A 150 -12.32 -17.99 -1.92
C ASN A 150 -11.29 -19.02 -2.41
N ALA A 151 -11.38 -20.19 -1.77
CA ALA A 151 -11.49 -21.46 -2.49
C ALA A 151 -12.89 -21.59 -3.14
#